data_AF-A0A2W0HBT7-F1
#
_entry.id   AF-A0A2W0HBT7-F1
#
_cell.length_a   1.000
_cell.length_b   1.000
_cell.length_c   1.000
_cell.angle_alpha   90.00
_cell.angle_beta   90.00
_cell.angle_gamma   90.00
#
_symmetry.space_group_name_H-M   'P 1'
#
loop_
_entity.id
_entity.type
_entity.pdbx_description
1 polymer ?
#
loop_
_entity_poly.entity_id
_entity_poly.type
_entity_poly.pdbx_seq_one_letter_code
_entity_poly.pdbx_strand_id
1 'polypeptide(L)'
;METLDRIVIGSVFTVALTGLVILVPEMRNYPYFLTTTMVFASSLVLFFLFLSDITKEWYMRFVTVNGLTIALMPFFEGEPRWLWISLLYGVIISFTYISYRLTQNNKHE
;
A
#
# COMPACT_ATOMS: atom_id res chain seq x y z
N MET A 1 15.69 -12.89 -1.41
CA MET A 1 14.46 -13.28 -2.09
C MET A 1 14.80 -13.45 -3.55
N GLU A 2 14.54 -14.62 -4.12
CA GLU A 2 14.93 -14.90 -5.50
C GLU A 2 14.00 -14.16 -6.49
N THR A 3 14.48 -13.90 -7.70
CA THR A 3 13.70 -13.20 -8.74
C THR A 3 12.38 -13.91 -9.03
N LEU A 4 12.36 -15.25 -8.96
CA LEU A 4 11.18 -16.07 -9.17
C LEU A 4 10.12 -15.83 -8.10
N ASP A 5 10.51 -15.75 -6.82
CA ASP A 5 9.59 -15.44 -5.71
C ASP A 5 8.92 -14.08 -5.91
N ARG A 6 9.68 -13.08 -6.38
CA ARG A 6 9.14 -11.73 -6.63
C ARG A 6 8.06 -11.75 -7.70
N ILE A 7 8.27 -12.52 -8.76
CA ILE A 7 7.31 -12.67 -9.87
C ILE A 7 6.06 -13.44 -9.41
N VAL A 8 6.23 -14.52 -8.64
CA VAL A 8 5.10 -15.31 -8.12
C VAL A 8 4.23 -14.45 -7.20
N ILE A 9 4.82 -13.75 -6.24
CA ILE A 9 4.06 -12.89 -5.32
C ILE A 9 3.40 -11.74 -6.08
N GLY A 10 4.12 -11.08 -6.99
CA GLY A 10 3.56 -9.98 -7.80
C GLY A 10 2.39 -10.41 -8.67
N SER A 11 2.47 -11.59 -9.30
CA SER A 11 1.41 -12.13 -10.16
C SER A 11 0.16 -12.53 -9.36
N VAL A 12 0.32 -13.26 -8.26
CA VAL A 12 -0.79 -13.62 -7.35
C VAL A 12 -1.50 -12.36 -6.83
N PHE A 13 -0.72 -11.34 -6.45
CA PHE A 13 -1.27 -10.08 -5.98
C PHE A 13 -2.05 -9.32 -7.06
N THR A 14 -1.52 -9.29 -8.30
CA THR A 14 -2.19 -8.65 -9.44
C THR A 14 -3.55 -9.30 -9.73
N VAL A 15 -3.62 -10.63 -9.63
CA VAL A 15 -4.88 -11.39 -9.76
C VAL A 15 -5.84 -11.03 -8.63
N ALA A 16 -5.37 -10.95 -7.39
CA ALA A 16 -6.19 -10.56 -6.24
C ALA A 16 -6.75 -9.14 -6.38
N LEU A 17 -5.93 -8.17 -6.80
CA LEU A 17 -6.35 -6.79 -7.07
C LEU A 17 -7.42 -6.75 -8.17
N THR A 18 -7.21 -7.47 -9.26
CA THR A 18 -8.16 -7.54 -10.38
C THR A 18 -9.48 -8.17 -9.94
N GLY A 19 -9.41 -9.24 -9.14
CA GLY A 19 -10.58 -9.87 -8.53
C GLY A 19 -11.40 -8.91 -7.68
N LEU A 20 -10.74 -8.08 -6.87
CA LEU A 20 -11.41 -7.08 -6.02
C LEU A 20 -12.24 -6.08 -6.85
N VAL A 21 -11.75 -5.68 -8.03
CA VAL A 21 -12.46 -4.73 -8.91
C VAL A 21 -13.65 -5.35 -9.62
N ILE A 22 -13.51 -6.60 -10.06
CA ILE A 22 -14.52 -7.29 -10.86
C ILE A 22 -15.64 -7.82 -9.96
N LEU A 23 -15.28 -8.38 -8.81
CA LEU A 23 -16.21 -9.13 -7.95
C LEU A 23 -17.03 -8.25 -7.00
N VAL A 24 -16.65 -6.98 -6.81
CA VAL A 24 -17.35 -6.08 -5.88
C VAL A 24 -17.90 -4.85 -6.63
N PRO A 25 -19.01 -5.02 -7.39
CA PRO A 25 -19.55 -3.96 -8.24
C PRO A 25 -20.05 -2.74 -7.46
N GLU A 26 -20.47 -2.91 -6.20
CA GLU A 26 -20.89 -1.82 -5.32
C GLU A 26 -19.76 -0.81 -5.01
N MET A 27 -18.50 -1.24 -5.10
CA MET A 27 -17.33 -0.38 -4.90
C MET A 27 -17.15 0.63 -6.03
N ARG A 28 -17.79 0.42 -7.19
CA ARG A 28 -17.74 1.39 -8.31
C ARG A 28 -18.40 2.72 -7.96
N ASN A 29 -19.26 2.75 -6.94
CA ASN A 29 -19.85 3.98 -6.42
C ASN A 29 -18.86 4.82 -5.58
N TYR A 30 -17.69 4.26 -5.23
CA TYR A 30 -16.66 4.89 -4.40
C TYR A 30 -15.31 4.88 -5.13
N PRO A 31 -15.17 5.68 -6.21
CA PRO A 31 -14.03 5.62 -7.11
C PRO A 31 -12.72 6.08 -6.46
N TYR A 32 -12.77 7.00 -5.49
CA TYR A 32 -11.57 7.48 -4.79
C TYR A 32 -11.11 6.49 -3.75
N PHE A 33 -12.03 5.82 -3.05
CA PHE A 33 -11.68 4.68 -2.20
C PHE A 33 -11.00 3.59 -3.04
N LEU A 34 -11.62 3.16 -4.13
CA LEU A 34 -11.07 2.11 -4.99
C LEU A 34 -9.68 2.47 -5.54
N THR A 35 -9.50 3.70 -6.01
CA THR A 35 -8.20 4.21 -6.47
C THR A 35 -7.17 4.24 -5.34
N THR A 36 -7.55 4.73 -4.17
CA THR A 36 -6.67 4.78 -2.98
C THR A 36 -6.24 3.39 -2.57
N THR A 37 -7.16 2.43 -2.51
CA THR A 37 -6.87 1.03 -2.18
C THR A 37 -5.92 0.40 -3.19
N MET A 38 -6.11 0.64 -4.50
CA MET A 38 -5.21 0.12 -5.54
C MET A 38 -3.79 0.67 -5.41
N VAL A 39 -3.67 2.00 -5.29
CA VAL A 39 -2.37 2.68 -5.15
C VAL A 39 -1.67 2.21 -3.89
N PHE A 40 -2.41 2.15 -2.78
CA PHE A 40 -1.90 1.72 -1.49
C PHE A 40 -1.42 0.28 -1.49
N ALA A 41 -2.28 -0.64 -1.95
CA ALA A 41 -1.95 -2.06 -1.98
C ALA A 41 -0.77 -2.34 -2.93
N SER A 42 -0.74 -1.71 -4.11
CA SER A 42 0.37 -1.85 -5.06
C SER A 42 1.68 -1.34 -4.46
N SER A 43 1.64 -0.17 -3.82
CA SER A 43 2.80 0.40 -3.14
C SER A 43 3.31 -0.51 -2.02
N LEU A 44 2.39 -1.09 -1.24
CA LEU A 44 2.73 -1.98 -0.12
C LEU A 44 3.40 -3.27 -0.60
N VAL A 45 2.91 -3.86 -1.68
CA VAL A 45 3.55 -5.05 -2.27
C VAL A 45 4.92 -4.73 -2.83
N LEU A 46 5.06 -3.62 -3.56
CA LEU A 46 6.38 -3.18 -4.02
C LEU A 46 7.33 -2.93 -2.84
N PHE A 47 6.83 -2.33 -1.75
CA PHE A 47 7.62 -2.14 -0.53
C PHE A 47 8.17 -3.47 0.01
N PHE A 48 7.34 -4.51 0.12
CA PHE A 48 7.81 -5.82 0.60
C PHE A 48 8.73 -6.54 -0.39
N LEU A 49 8.42 -6.49 -1.69
CA LEU A 49 9.23 -7.14 -2.73
C LEU A 49 10.67 -6.58 -2.80
N PHE A 50 10.80 -5.27 -2.57
CA PHE A 50 12.07 -4.55 -2.66
C PHE A 50 12.60 -4.11 -1.29
N LEU A 51 12.08 -4.64 -0.18
CA LEU A 51 12.43 -4.18 1.17
C LEU A 51 13.94 -4.15 1.44
N SER A 52 14.67 -5.13 0.91
CA SER A 52 16.12 -5.23 1.00
C SER A 52 16.86 -4.17 0.17
N ASP A 53 16.22 -3.49 -0.76
CA ASP A 53 16.86 -2.61 -1.73
C ASP A 53 16.37 -1.15 -1.56
N ILE A 54 15.40 -0.91 -0.67
CA ILE A 54 14.80 0.41 -0.45
C ILE A 54 15.78 1.35 0.25
N THR A 55 15.94 2.53 -0.36
CA THR A 55 16.65 3.68 0.23
C THR A 55 15.71 4.51 1.10
N LYS A 56 16.29 5.33 1.99
CA LYS A 56 15.53 6.28 2.81
C LYS A 56 14.66 7.21 1.97
N GLU A 57 15.19 7.70 0.85
CA GLU A 57 14.46 8.60 -0.04
C GLU A 57 13.25 7.91 -0.67
N TRP A 58 13.41 6.66 -1.14
CA TRP A 58 12.30 5.87 -1.66
C TRP A 58 11.23 5.65 -0.58
N TYR A 59 11.63 5.31 0.64
CA TYR A 59 10.71 5.13 1.77
C TYR A 59 9.94 6.43 2.09
N MET A 60 10.61 7.58 2.11
CA MET A 60 9.94 8.87 2.31
C MET A 60 8.91 9.15 1.22
N ARG A 61 9.26 8.91 -0.06
CA ARG A 61 8.31 9.05 -1.18
C ARG A 61 7.12 8.09 -1.02
N PHE A 62 7.36 6.84 -0.63
CA PHE A 62 6.31 5.86 -0.35
C PHE A 62 5.33 6.38 0.72
N VAL A 63 5.84 6.85 1.87
CA VAL A 63 5.00 7.37 2.95
C VAL A 63 4.26 8.64 2.52
N THR A 64 4.91 9.57 1.84
CA THR A 64 4.29 10.83 1.42
C THR A 64 3.18 10.61 0.39
N VAL A 65 3.44 9.83 -0.65
CA VAL A 65 2.45 9.58 -1.70
C VAL A 65 1.25 8.84 -1.12
N ASN A 66 1.47 7.73 -0.43
CA ASN A 66 0.37 6.95 0.14
C ASN A 66 -0.35 7.72 1.25
N GLY A 67 0.38 8.42 2.11
CA GLY A 67 -0.19 9.26 3.16
C GLY A 67 -1.10 10.36 2.61
N LEU A 68 -0.70 11.02 1.52
CA LEU A 68 -1.54 12.02 0.85
C LEU A 68 -2.79 11.39 0.22
N THR A 69 -2.64 10.28 -0.50
CA THR A 69 -3.78 9.59 -1.11
C THR A 69 -4.80 9.15 -0.05
N ILE A 70 -4.32 8.59 1.05
CA ILE A 70 -5.15 8.16 2.19
C ILE A 70 -5.82 9.35 2.87
N ALA A 71 -5.08 10.43 3.13
CA ALA A 71 -5.61 11.60 3.82
C ALA A 71 -6.67 12.34 3.00
N LEU A 72 -6.56 12.31 1.66
CA LEU A 72 -7.50 12.97 0.76
C LEU A 72 -8.76 12.14 0.48
N MET A 73 -8.69 10.81 0.54
CA MET A 73 -9.82 9.91 0.30
C MET A 73 -11.13 10.30 1.02
N PRO A 74 -11.15 10.56 2.35
CA PRO A 74 -12.39 10.90 3.05
C PRO A 74 -12.94 12.27 2.63
N PHE A 75 -12.09 13.18 2.15
CA PHE A 75 -12.49 14.49 1.68
C PHE A 75 -13.24 14.40 0.34
N PHE A 76 -12.83 13.47 -0.53
CA PHE A 76 -13.46 13.26 -1.84
C PHE A 76 -14.71 12.37 -1.78
N GLU A 77 -14.71 11.34 -0.93
CA GLU A 77 -15.87 10.44 -0.80
C GLU A 77 -16.99 11.01 0.08
N GLY A 78 -16.69 12.03 0.90
CA GLY A 78 -17.71 12.83 1.62
C GLY A 78 -18.42 12.15 2.80
N GLU A 79 -18.22 10.85 3.03
CA GLU A 79 -18.84 10.14 4.16
C GLU A 79 -17.87 9.86 5.34
N PRO A 80 -18.36 9.90 6.60
CA PRO A 80 -17.52 9.68 7.79
C PRO A 80 -16.85 8.30 7.86
N ARG A 81 -17.44 7.27 7.25
CA ARG A 81 -16.87 5.90 7.26
C ARG A 81 -15.47 5.83 6.65
N TRP A 82 -15.17 6.72 5.71
CA TRP A 82 -13.88 6.76 5.03
C TRP A 82 -12.77 7.30 5.92
N LEU A 83 -13.09 8.07 6.97
CA LEU A 83 -12.11 8.48 7.98
C LEU A 83 -11.56 7.26 8.74
N TRP A 84 -12.42 6.31 9.11
CA TRP A 84 -12.01 5.08 9.79
C TRP A 84 -11.12 4.20 8.90
N ILE A 85 -11.46 4.10 7.62
CA ILE A 85 -10.64 3.38 6.63
C ILE A 85 -9.30 4.07 6.44
N SER A 86 -9.28 5.41 6.40
CA SER A 86 -8.04 6.18 6.29
C SER A 86 -7.12 5.97 7.50
N LEU A 87 -7.71 5.94 8.69
CA LEU A 87 -7.00 5.67 9.93
C LEU A 87 -6.40 4.25 9.91
N LEU A 88 -7.16 3.25 9.46
CA LEU A 88 -6.67 1.89 9.27
C LEU A 88 -5.47 1.84 8.31
N TYR A 89 -5.56 2.50 7.14
CA TYR A 89 -4.44 2.56 6.20
C TYR A 89 -3.23 3.30 6.78
N GLY A 90 -3.44 4.36 7.54
CA GLY A 90 -2.39 5.08 8.26
C GLY A 90 -1.66 4.19 9.30
N VAL A 91 -2.40 3.35 10.02
CA VAL A 91 -1.82 2.36 10.95
C VAL A 91 -0.95 1.34 10.17
N ILE A 92 -1.44 0.83 9.04
CA ILE A 92 -0.66 -0.10 8.21
C ILE A 92 0.63 0.56 7.72
N ILE A 93 0.58 1.80 7.22
CA ILE A 93 1.79 2.56 6.84
C ILE A 93 2.74 2.70 8.01
N SER A 94 2.23 3.00 9.20
CA SER A 94 3.06 3.15 10.40
C SER A 94 3.82 1.86 10.73
N PHE A 95 3.21 0.68 10.53
CA PHE A 95 3.89 -0.60 10.70
C PHE A 95 4.99 -0.85 9.66
N THR A 96 4.89 -0.31 8.44
CA THR A 96 5.97 -0.42 7.44
C THR A 96 7.27 0.22 7.91
N TYR A 97 7.19 1.25 8.78
CA TYR A 97 8.37 1.86 9.39
C TYR A 97 9.18 0.86 10.22
N ILE A 98 8.49 0.00 10.99
CA ILE A 98 9.11 -1.02 11.82
C ILE A 98 9.87 -2.01 10.93
N SER A 99 9.21 -2.54 9.89
CA SER A 99 9.82 -3.47 8.94
C SER A 99 11.02 -2.86 8.22
N TYR A 100 10.93 -1.59 7.81
CA TYR A 100 12.03 -0.87 7.19
C TYR A 100 13.21 -0.72 8.14
N ARG A 101 12.99 -0.27 9.38
CA ARG A 101 14.07 -0.07 10.37
C ARG A 101 14.76 -1.38 10.75
N LEU A 102 14.01 -2.44 10.97
CA LEU A 102 14.57 -3.76 11.28
C LEU A 102 15.47 -4.26 10.13
N THR A 103 15.03 -4.09 8.89
CA THR A 103 15.79 -4.55 7.71
C THR A 103 17.07 -3.75 7.51
N GLN A 104 17.04 -2.43 7.70
CA GLN A 104 18.23 -1.59 7.51
C GLN A 104 19.25 -1.74 8.63
N ASN A 105 18.81 -1.96 9.88
CA ASN A 105 19.73 -2.22 10.99
C ASN A 105 20.55 -3.50 10.75
N ASN A 106 19.92 -4.57 10.26
CA ASN A 106 20.59 -5.85 9.96
C ASN A 106 21.60 -5.80 8.80
N LYS A 107 21.64 -4.72 8.01
CA LYS A 107 22.64 -4.56 6.92
C LYS A 107 23.93 -3.89 7.39
N HIS A 108 23.92 -3.29 8.58
CA HIS A 108 25.05 -2.57 9.15
C HIS A 108 25.79 -3.40 10.21
N GLU A 109 25.38 -4.64 10.43
CA GLU A 109 26.10 -5.70 11.14
C GLU A 109 26.78 -6.63 10.13
#